data_AF-A0AAN7JBU4-F1
#
_entry.id   AF-A0AAN7JBU4-F1
#
_cell.length_a   1.000
_cell.length_b   1.000
_cell.length_c   1.000
_cell.angle_alpha   90.00
_cell.angle_beta   90.00
_cell.angle_gamma   90.00
#
_symmetry.space_group_name_H-M   'P 1'
#
loop_
_entity.id
_entity.type
_entity.pdbx_description
1 polymer ?
#
loop_
_entity_poly.entity_id
_entity_poly.type
_entity_poly.pdbx_seq_one_letter_code
_entity_poly.pdbx_strand_id
1 'polypeptide(L)'
;MDAFEKVLFFQNKTQDHSWFIQFDKNFNSQIPSWFLKWWEMFGSVPQNLPEPLQDALRYFSSKFQTDRHTSQFPAILHMSLQYKIHWISMWSYVINQNLLDREFFTKWWDRFRPTDVISKLYKDFPLPVQKPMAHCTRSQSSLESVQISGKSSRELRDLAQQLLLQSEQLESQEKVSPASSEASCNFAPVDPFQDAQDPYDGYNLDSDYEP
;
A
#
# COMPACT_ATOMS: atom_id res chain seq x y z
N MET A 1 -5.34 1.25 26.20
CA MET A 1 -4.55 0.18 25.55
C MET A 1 -4.92 -1.18 26.11
N ASP A 2 -4.88 -1.37 27.43
CA ASP A 2 -5.11 -2.66 28.12
C ASP A 2 -6.38 -3.41 27.70
N ALA A 3 -7.50 -2.71 27.46
CA ALA A 3 -8.73 -3.34 27.01
C ALA A 3 -8.58 -3.98 25.62
N PHE A 4 -7.92 -3.29 24.68
CA PHE A 4 -7.68 -3.81 23.34
C PHE A 4 -6.69 -4.95 23.36
N GLU A 5 -5.62 -4.87 24.16
CA GLU A 5 -4.65 -5.96 24.30
C GLU A 5 -5.33 -7.22 24.87
N LYS A 6 -6.23 -7.09 25.85
CA LYS A 6 -6.97 -8.24 26.39
C LYS A 6 -7.90 -8.90 25.37
N VAL A 7 -8.50 -8.11 24.48
CA VAL A 7 -9.41 -8.62 23.43
C VAL A 7 -8.63 -9.19 22.25
N LEU A 8 -7.66 -8.42 21.74
CA LEU A 8 -6.87 -8.76 20.57
C LEU A 8 -5.75 -9.76 20.87
N PHE A 9 -5.49 -10.10 22.13
CA PHE A 9 -4.65 -11.23 22.51
C PHE A 9 -5.45 -12.37 23.12
N PHE A 10 -6.77 -12.34 23.00
CA PHE A 10 -7.59 -13.48 23.38
C PHE A 10 -7.14 -14.72 22.59
N GLN A 11 -7.02 -15.84 23.28
CA GLN A 11 -6.65 -17.13 22.70
C GLN A 11 -7.82 -18.09 22.87
N ASN A 12 -8.37 -18.56 21.75
CA ASN A 12 -9.39 -19.59 21.80
C ASN A 12 -8.75 -21.00 21.92
N LYS A 13 -9.59 -22.03 22.10
CA LYS A 13 -9.13 -23.41 22.27
C LYS A 13 -8.42 -23.98 21.04
N THR A 14 -8.72 -23.46 19.84
CA THR A 14 -8.16 -23.89 18.57
C THR A 14 -6.91 -23.10 18.18
N GLN A 15 -6.55 -22.07 18.95
CA GLN A 15 -5.47 -21.11 18.66
C GLN A 15 -5.60 -20.43 17.29
N ASP A 16 -6.82 -20.36 16.79
CA ASP A 16 -7.13 -19.87 15.45
C ASP A 16 -8.23 -18.82 15.56
N HIS A 17 -7.83 -17.56 15.51
CA HIS A 17 -8.74 -16.43 15.60
C HIS A 17 -8.21 -15.28 14.74
N SER A 18 -9.15 -14.57 14.12
CA SER A 18 -8.87 -13.35 13.38
C SER A 18 -9.88 -12.28 13.79
N TRP A 19 -9.45 -11.02 13.77
CA TRP A 19 -10.31 -9.88 14.04
C TRP A 19 -10.57 -9.11 12.77
N PHE A 20 -11.84 -8.90 12.48
CA PHE A 20 -12.28 -7.93 11.49
C PHE A 20 -12.25 -6.54 12.12
N ILE A 21 -11.44 -5.64 11.57
CA ILE A 21 -11.30 -4.28 12.07
C ILE A 21 -12.09 -3.32 11.18
N GLN A 22 -12.95 -2.54 11.84
CA GLN A 22 -13.77 -1.51 11.24
C GLN A 22 -13.70 -0.21 12.01
N PHE A 23 -13.71 0.90 11.27
CA PHE A 23 -13.91 2.21 11.82
C PHE A 23 -15.40 2.58 11.82
N ASP A 24 -15.84 3.24 12.88
CA ASP A 24 -17.17 3.81 12.95
C ASP A 24 -17.40 4.79 11.77
N LYS A 25 -18.54 4.64 11.10
CA LYS A 25 -18.97 5.47 9.98
C LYS A 25 -19.09 6.94 10.41
N ASN A 26 -19.47 7.19 11.66
CA ASN A 26 -19.73 8.51 12.21
C ASN A 26 -18.52 9.15 12.92
N PHE A 27 -17.36 8.47 12.94
CA PHE A 27 -16.18 9.02 13.58
C PHE A 27 -15.70 10.30 12.87
N ASN A 28 -15.76 11.43 13.57
CA ASN A 28 -15.40 12.77 13.10
C ASN A 28 -14.41 13.50 14.04
N SER A 29 -13.86 12.79 15.02
CA SER A 29 -12.95 13.34 16.02
C SER A 29 -11.49 13.20 15.60
N GLN A 30 -10.60 13.92 16.27
CA GLN A 30 -9.16 13.74 16.07
C GLN A 30 -8.70 12.36 16.54
N ILE A 31 -7.73 11.79 15.84
CA ILE A 31 -7.13 10.49 16.17
C ILE A 31 -6.38 10.63 17.51
N PRO A 32 -6.74 9.88 18.55
CA PRO A 32 -6.02 9.95 19.83
C PRO A 32 -4.56 9.50 19.67
N SER A 33 -3.60 10.14 20.34
CA SER A 33 -2.18 9.77 20.23
C SER A 33 -1.89 8.32 20.63
N TRP A 34 -2.63 7.78 21.61
CA TRP A 34 -2.48 6.37 22.00
C TRP A 34 -2.82 5.40 20.87
N PHE A 35 -3.64 5.83 19.91
CA PHE A 35 -4.06 5.00 18.78
C PHE A 35 -2.92 4.71 17.81
N LEU A 36 -1.86 5.54 17.79
CA LEU A 36 -0.69 5.26 16.98
C LEU A 36 -0.01 3.95 17.41
N LYS A 37 0.18 3.77 18.72
CA LYS A 37 0.74 2.52 19.28
C LYS A 37 -0.14 1.31 18.96
N TRP A 38 -1.46 1.49 19.00
CA TRP A 38 -2.39 0.44 18.61
C TRP A 38 -2.25 0.10 17.11
N TRP A 39 -2.16 1.12 16.27
CA TRP A 39 -1.98 0.96 14.82
C TRP A 39 -0.67 0.26 14.45
N GLU A 40 0.43 0.55 15.15
CA GLU A 40 1.72 -0.12 14.92
C GLU A 40 1.65 -1.64 15.15
N MET A 41 0.77 -2.11 16.04
CA MET A 41 0.62 -3.54 16.33
C MET A 41 -0.46 -4.23 15.49
N PHE A 42 -1.57 -3.55 15.23
CA PHE A 42 -2.79 -4.18 14.67
C PHE A 42 -3.29 -3.52 13.37
N GLY A 43 -2.70 -2.39 12.98
CA GLY A 43 -3.08 -1.63 11.80
C GLY A 43 -2.69 -2.32 10.50
N SER A 44 -3.38 -1.97 9.42
CA SER A 44 -3.02 -2.43 8.09
C SER A 44 -1.67 -1.86 7.65
N VAL A 45 -0.91 -2.65 6.90
CA VAL A 45 0.32 -2.21 6.25
C VAL A 45 0.10 -2.02 4.74
N PRO A 46 0.82 -1.08 4.07
CA PRO A 46 0.62 -0.80 2.65
C PRO A 46 0.77 -2.03 1.74
N GLN A 47 1.69 -2.94 2.06
CA GLN A 47 1.99 -4.12 1.25
C GLN A 47 0.83 -5.10 1.16
N ASN A 48 -0.10 -5.06 2.13
CA ASN A 48 -1.25 -5.97 2.20
C ASN A 48 -2.48 -5.44 1.46
N LEU A 49 -2.43 -4.20 0.96
CA LEU A 49 -3.46 -3.65 0.09
C LEU A 49 -3.32 -4.19 -1.34
N PRO A 50 -4.40 -4.34 -2.11
CA PRO A 50 -4.29 -4.67 -3.53
C PRO A 50 -3.59 -3.52 -4.29
N GLU A 51 -2.85 -3.85 -5.35
CA GLU A 51 -1.99 -2.92 -6.10
C GLU A 51 -2.69 -1.59 -6.47
N PRO A 52 -3.94 -1.56 -6.97
CA PRO A 52 -4.63 -0.31 -7.26
C PRO A 52 -4.82 0.60 -6.03
N LEU A 53 -5.00 0.02 -4.83
CA LEU A 53 -5.10 0.78 -3.59
C LEU A 53 -3.75 1.22 -3.06
N GLN A 54 -2.67 0.49 -3.35
CA GLN A 54 -1.32 0.96 -3.04
C GLN A 54 -0.98 2.22 -3.84
N ASP A 55 -1.32 2.25 -5.13
CA ASP A 55 -1.14 3.43 -5.97
C ASP A 55 -2.03 4.60 -5.52
N ALA A 56 -3.28 4.32 -5.16
CA ALA A 56 -4.17 5.32 -4.58
C ALA A 56 -3.63 5.88 -3.25
N LEU A 57 -3.07 5.03 -2.39
CA LEU A 57 -2.41 5.43 -1.15
C LEU A 57 -1.20 6.32 -1.42
N ARG A 58 -0.37 5.98 -2.42
CA ARG A 58 0.78 6.81 -2.82
C ARG A 58 0.32 8.19 -3.30
N TYR A 59 -0.72 8.22 -4.13
CA TYR A 59 -1.30 9.48 -4.61
C TYR A 59 -1.90 10.29 -3.46
N PHE A 60 -2.73 9.68 -2.61
CA PHE A 60 -3.29 10.29 -1.40
C PHE A 60 -2.18 10.89 -0.54
N SER A 61 -1.11 10.12 -0.30
CA SER A 61 0.04 10.53 0.50
C SER A 61 0.72 11.81 -0.03
N SER A 62 0.66 12.04 -1.35
CA SER A 62 1.23 13.24 -1.98
C SER A 62 0.31 14.47 -1.93
N LYS A 63 -0.98 14.29 -1.61
CA LYS A 63 -2.01 15.34 -1.71
C LYS A 63 -2.62 15.72 -0.38
N PHE A 64 -2.76 14.77 0.53
CA PHE A 64 -3.38 15.01 1.83
C PHE A 64 -2.52 15.99 2.64
N GLN A 65 -3.17 16.98 3.24
CA GLN A 65 -2.52 17.94 4.12
C GLN A 65 -2.73 17.49 5.55
N THR A 66 -1.68 17.56 6.34
CA THR A 66 -1.74 17.27 7.77
C THR A 66 -1.40 18.52 8.55
N ASP A 67 -2.16 18.76 9.61
CA ASP A 67 -1.73 19.66 10.67
C ASP A 67 -0.60 19.03 11.51
N ARG A 68 -0.06 19.80 12.45
CA ARG A 68 1.06 19.35 13.30
C ARG A 68 0.75 18.10 14.13
N HIS A 69 -0.51 17.86 14.49
CA HIS A 69 -0.93 16.71 15.28
C HIS A 69 -1.25 15.49 14.42
N THR A 70 -1.68 15.69 13.18
CA THR A 70 -2.05 14.60 12.26
C THR A 70 -0.86 14.07 11.48
N SER A 71 0.21 14.86 11.31
CA SER A 71 1.42 14.49 10.57
C SER A 71 2.25 13.37 11.23
N GLN A 72 2.06 13.13 12.52
CA GLN A 72 2.67 12.01 13.26
C GLN A 72 2.03 10.65 12.95
N PHE A 73 0.85 10.62 12.32
CA PHE A 73 0.17 9.38 11.95
C PHE A 73 0.47 9.01 10.50
N PRO A 74 0.62 7.70 10.18
CA PRO A 74 0.92 7.27 8.84
C PRO A 74 -0.23 7.57 7.87
N ALA A 75 0.08 7.86 6.60
CA ALA A 75 -0.92 8.18 5.58
C ALA A 75 -1.98 7.08 5.39
N ILE A 76 -1.58 5.80 5.54
CA ILE A 76 -2.50 4.67 5.46
C ILE A 76 -3.57 4.70 6.56
N LEU A 77 -3.23 5.17 7.76
CA LEU A 77 -4.21 5.34 8.84
C LEU A 77 -5.23 6.43 8.48
N HIS A 78 -4.76 7.57 7.99
CA HIS A 78 -5.65 8.65 7.52
C HIS A 78 -6.57 8.18 6.40
N MET A 79 -6.02 7.55 5.37
CA MET A 79 -6.80 6.99 4.27
C MET A 79 -7.82 5.98 4.79
N SER A 80 -7.43 5.14 5.75
CA SER A 80 -8.32 4.11 6.27
C SER A 80 -9.49 4.66 7.06
N LEU A 81 -9.26 5.71 7.85
CA LEU A 81 -10.32 6.41 8.58
C LEU A 81 -11.26 7.18 7.65
N GLN A 82 -10.70 7.86 6.65
CA GLN A 82 -11.45 8.72 5.73
C GLN A 82 -12.33 7.89 4.78
N TYR A 83 -11.79 6.83 4.20
CA TYR A 83 -12.50 6.00 3.23
C TYR A 83 -13.07 4.71 3.81
N LYS A 84 -13.04 4.57 5.15
CA LYS A 84 -13.59 3.42 5.89
C LYS A 84 -13.06 2.10 5.34
N ILE A 85 -11.75 2.03 5.27
CA ILE A 85 -11.05 0.82 4.85
C ILE A 85 -11.04 -0.18 5.99
N HIS A 86 -11.45 -1.40 5.67
CA HIS A 86 -11.53 -2.52 6.59
C HIS A 86 -10.40 -3.50 6.31
N TRP A 87 -9.91 -4.17 7.35
CA TRP A 87 -8.92 -5.24 7.22
C TRP A 87 -9.14 -6.31 8.27
N ILE A 88 -8.53 -7.46 8.03
CA ILE A 88 -8.48 -8.59 8.96
C ILE A 88 -7.09 -8.57 9.61
N SER A 89 -7.06 -8.72 10.93
CA SER A 89 -5.83 -8.88 11.71
C SER A 89 -5.83 -10.24 12.40
N MET A 90 -4.67 -10.88 12.45
CA MET A 90 -4.42 -12.13 13.15
C MET A 90 -3.03 -12.06 13.77
N TRP A 91 -2.76 -12.91 14.76
CA TRP A 91 -1.39 -13.23 15.14
C TRP A 91 -1.27 -14.71 15.43
N SER A 92 -0.05 -15.23 15.30
CA SER A 92 0.29 -16.60 15.69
C SER A 92 1.58 -16.62 16.50
N TYR A 93 1.80 -17.71 17.23
CA TYR A 93 3.06 -17.91 17.94
C TYR A 93 4.10 -18.51 17.00
N VAL A 94 5.30 -17.95 17.02
CA VAL A 94 6.46 -18.46 16.29
C VAL A 94 7.63 -18.63 17.23
N ILE A 95 8.47 -19.62 16.97
CA ILE A 95 9.70 -19.84 17.75
C ILE A 95 10.85 -19.24 16.97
N ASN A 96 11.37 -18.11 17.45
CA ASN A 96 12.52 -17.43 16.86
C ASN A 96 13.70 -17.54 17.83
N GLN A 97 14.80 -18.16 17.40
CA GLN A 97 16.03 -18.25 18.22
C GLN A 97 15.80 -18.80 19.65
N ASN A 98 14.90 -19.79 19.78
CA ASN A 98 14.45 -20.39 21.05
C ASN A 98 13.62 -19.47 21.97
N LEU A 99 13.18 -18.31 21.47
CA LEU A 99 12.20 -17.45 22.12
C LEU A 99 10.83 -17.65 21.48
N LEU A 100 9.80 -17.63 22.32
CA LEU A 100 8.42 -17.66 21.87
C LEU A 100 7.97 -16.24 21.56
N ASP A 101 7.83 -15.93 20.28
CA ASP A 101 7.39 -14.64 19.78
C ASP A 101 5.94 -14.72 19.26
N ARG A 102 5.32 -13.54 19.12
CA ARG A 102 4.07 -13.40 18.37
C ARG A 102 4.37 -12.71 17.05
N GLU A 103 3.99 -13.37 15.97
CA GLU A 103 4.02 -12.81 14.64
C GLU A 103 2.62 -12.31 14.27
N PHE A 104 2.55 -11.07 13.79
CA PHE A 104 1.31 -10.39 13.44
C PHE A 104 1.10 -10.44 11.94
N PHE A 105 -0.11 -10.78 11.54
CA PHE A 105 -0.54 -10.83 10.16
C PHE A 105 -1.70 -9.87 9.95
N THR A 106 -1.70 -9.17 8.82
CA THR A 106 -2.85 -8.39 8.38
C THR A 106 -3.18 -8.75 6.95
N LYS A 107 -4.47 -8.75 6.61
CA LYS A 107 -4.96 -9.05 5.27
C LYS A 107 -6.05 -8.05 4.93
N TRP A 108 -6.01 -7.53 3.71
CA TRP A 108 -7.11 -6.73 3.18
C TRP A 108 -8.40 -7.54 3.11
N TRP A 109 -9.54 -6.92 3.43
CA TRP A 109 -10.84 -7.57 3.27
C TRP A 109 -11.32 -7.45 1.82
N ASP A 110 -11.16 -8.53 1.06
CA ASP A 110 -11.39 -8.63 -0.38
C ASP A 110 -12.83 -8.39 -0.84
N ARG A 111 -13.83 -8.56 0.04
CA ARG A 111 -15.22 -8.15 -0.22
C ARG A 111 -15.38 -6.64 -0.38
N PHE A 112 -14.44 -5.84 0.13
CA PHE A 112 -14.47 -4.41 -0.02
C PHE A 112 -14.01 -4.02 -1.43
N ARG A 113 -14.92 -3.40 -2.20
CA ARG A 113 -14.68 -3.01 -3.60
C ARG A 113 -13.63 -1.89 -3.67
N PRO A 114 -12.39 -2.18 -4.15
CA PRO A 114 -11.32 -1.18 -4.18
C PRO A 114 -11.69 0.02 -5.08
N THR A 115 -12.44 -0.24 -6.14
CA THR A 115 -12.92 0.76 -7.10
C THR A 115 -13.72 1.88 -6.45
N ASP A 116 -14.49 1.58 -5.41
CA ASP A 116 -15.38 2.55 -4.78
C ASP A 116 -14.59 3.55 -3.94
N VAL A 117 -13.59 3.04 -3.21
CA VAL A 117 -12.61 3.87 -2.48
C VAL A 117 -11.84 4.76 -3.42
N ILE A 118 -11.27 4.16 -4.47
CA ILE A 118 -10.44 4.88 -5.45
C ILE A 118 -11.27 5.96 -6.16
N SER A 119 -12.51 5.65 -6.52
CA SER A 119 -13.43 6.62 -7.14
C SER A 119 -13.79 7.77 -6.20
N LYS A 120 -14.04 7.48 -4.92
CA LYS A 120 -14.26 8.54 -3.91
C LYS A 120 -13.00 9.39 -3.72
N LEU A 121 -11.85 8.75 -3.64
CA LEU A 121 -10.56 9.41 -3.45
C LEU A 121 -10.22 10.36 -4.60
N TYR A 122 -10.44 9.97 -5.85
CA TYR A 122 -10.22 10.87 -6.99
C TYR A 122 -11.31 11.95 -7.15
N LYS A 123 -12.48 11.80 -6.53
CA LYS A 123 -13.45 12.90 -6.41
C LYS A 123 -12.97 13.95 -5.41
N ASP A 124 -12.45 13.50 -4.27
CA ASP A 124 -11.94 14.37 -3.21
C ASP A 124 -10.60 15.04 -3.62
N PHE A 125 -9.76 14.31 -4.36
CA PHE A 125 -8.48 14.74 -4.87
C PHE A 125 -8.40 14.54 -6.40
N PRO A 126 -8.97 15.46 -7.19
CA PRO A 126 -8.96 15.36 -8.64
C PRO A 126 -7.54 15.29 -9.19
N LEU A 127 -7.30 14.35 -10.11
CA LEU A 127 -6.06 14.32 -10.88
C LEU A 127 -5.87 15.66 -11.60
N PRO A 128 -4.63 16.19 -11.68
CA PRO A 128 -4.37 17.38 -12.46
C PRO A 128 -4.82 17.14 -13.90
N VAL A 129 -5.86 17.85 -14.34
CA VAL A 129 -6.25 17.86 -15.75
C VAL A 129 -5.03 18.33 -16.53
N GLN A 130 -4.48 17.47 -17.39
CA GLN A 130 -3.49 17.89 -18.36
C GLN A 130 -4.18 18.92 -19.27
N LYS A 131 -4.04 20.20 -18.94
CA LYS A 131 -4.40 21.27 -19.86
C LYS A 131 -3.51 21.10 -21.08
N PRO A 132 -4.05 21.14 -22.32
CA PRO A 132 -3.19 21.18 -23.51
C PRO A 132 -2.20 22.31 -23.32
N MET A 133 -0.91 21.97 -23.26
CA MET A 133 0.15 22.95 -23.04
C MET A 133 0.11 23.97 -24.17
N ALA A 134 -0.35 25.19 -23.88
CA ALA A 134 -0.03 26.33 -24.72
C ALA A 134 1.50 26.50 -24.66
N HIS A 135 2.17 26.25 -25.78
CA HIS A 135 3.60 26.48 -25.93
C HIS A 135 3.92 27.95 -25.62
N CYS A 136 4.54 28.20 -24.47
CA CYS A 136 5.21 29.46 -24.19
C CYS A 136 6.72 29.18 -24.25
N THR A 137 7.36 29.62 -25.33
CA THR A 137 8.81 29.59 -25.51
C THR A 137 9.45 30.59 -24.56
N ARG A 138 10.17 30.09 -23.55
CA ARG A 138 11.25 30.85 -22.91
C ARG A 138 12.33 29.93 -22.36
N SER A 139 13.56 30.28 -22.69
CA SER A 139 14.74 29.42 -22.71
C SER A 139 15.44 29.21 -21.36
N GLN A 140 16.24 28.13 -21.37
CA GLN A 140 17.45 27.82 -20.58
C GLN A 140 17.30 27.19 -19.18
N SER A 141 17.54 25.88 -19.12
CA SER A 141 18.72 25.33 -18.43
C SER A 141 19.02 23.88 -18.87
N SER A 142 20.31 23.60 -19.04
CA SER A 142 20.91 22.36 -19.55
C SER A 142 20.63 21.14 -18.67
N LEU A 143 19.95 20.14 -19.24
CA LEU A 143 20.23 18.69 -19.15
C LEU A 143 19.44 18.06 -20.32
N GLU A 144 20.11 17.24 -21.12
CA GLU A 144 19.63 16.76 -22.42
C GLU A 144 18.32 15.95 -22.32
N SER A 145 17.18 16.62 -22.46
CA SER A 145 15.95 15.95 -22.91
C SER A 145 16.04 15.81 -24.43
N VAL A 146 16.24 14.58 -24.92
CA VAL A 146 16.13 14.31 -26.36
C VAL A 146 14.70 14.67 -26.80
N GLN A 147 14.52 15.83 -27.42
CA GLN A 147 13.25 16.21 -28.02
C GLN A 147 13.00 15.32 -29.25
N ILE A 148 11.96 14.50 -29.16
CA ILE A 148 11.52 13.55 -30.20
C ILE A 148 10.56 14.24 -31.19
N SER A 149 9.98 15.37 -30.81
CA SER A 149 8.98 16.10 -31.60
C SER A 149 9.61 16.75 -32.83
N GLY A 150 9.13 16.38 -34.03
CA GLY A 150 9.56 16.93 -35.32
C GLY A 150 10.67 16.15 -36.03
N LYS A 151 11.19 15.07 -35.42
CA LYS A 151 12.21 14.22 -36.06
C LYS A 151 11.59 13.27 -37.09
N SER A 152 12.31 13.05 -38.18
CA SER A 152 11.86 12.09 -39.20
C SER A 152 11.97 10.65 -38.69
N SER A 153 11.18 9.72 -39.26
CA SER A 153 11.23 8.29 -38.89
C SER A 153 12.64 7.67 -39.00
N ARG A 154 13.51 8.24 -39.84
CA ARG A 154 14.89 7.78 -40.01
C ARG A 154 15.77 8.22 -38.85
N GLU A 155 15.69 9.49 -38.45
CA GLU A 155 16.46 10.05 -37.33
C GLU A 155 16.12 9.38 -35.99
N LEU A 156 14.86 8.97 -35.82
CA LEU A 156 14.45 8.22 -34.62
C LEU A 156 15.08 6.82 -34.55
N ARG A 157 15.25 6.15 -35.69
CA ARG A 157 15.92 4.84 -35.74
C ARG A 157 17.40 4.98 -35.44
N ASP A 158 18.04 6.00 -35.99
CA ASP A 158 19.47 6.25 -35.78
C ASP A 158 19.77 6.55 -34.29
N LEU A 159 18.88 7.29 -33.61
CA LEU A 159 18.98 7.52 -32.16
C LEU A 159 18.79 6.23 -31.34
N ALA A 160 17.82 5.39 -31.71
CA ALA A 160 17.59 4.13 -31.03
C ALA A 160 18.80 3.19 -31.15
N GLN A 161 19.43 3.14 -32.32
CA GLN A 161 20.66 2.37 -32.55
C GLN A 161 21.83 2.92 -31.73
N GLN A 162 21.96 4.23 -31.61
CA GLN A 162 23.04 4.84 -30.85
C GLN A 162 22.93 4.58 -29.34
N LEU A 163 21.71 4.61 -28.79
CA LEU A 163 21.46 4.28 -27.39
C LEU A 163 21.74 2.81 -27.08
N LEU A 164 21.38 1.91 -28.00
CA LEU A 164 21.64 0.48 -27.86
C LEU A 164 23.15 0.17 -27.83
N LEU A 165 23.95 0.84 -28.67
CA LEU A 165 25.41 0.73 -28.62
C LEU A 165 25.98 1.21 -27.28
N GLN A 166 25.38 2.25 -26.70
CA GLN A 166 25.82 2.82 -25.43
C GLN A 166 25.55 1.88 -24.25
N SER A 167 24.42 1.17 -24.25
CA SER A 167 24.11 0.16 -23.23
C SER A 167 25.03 -1.05 -23.30
N GLU A 168 25.39 -1.51 -24.51
CA GLU A 168 26.33 -2.65 -24.68
C GLU A 168 27.73 -2.33 -24.14
N GLN A 169 28.17 -1.06 -24.26
CA GLN A 169 29.45 -0.62 -23.69
C GLN A 169 29.43 -0.63 -22.15
N LEU A 170 28.30 -0.29 -21.53
CA LEU A 170 28.15 -0.28 -20.07
C LEU A 170 28.09 -1.69 -19.47
N GLU A 171 27.47 -2.66 -20.15
CA GLU A 171 27.41 -4.07 -19.69
C GLU A 171 28.78 -4.76 -19.71
N SER A 172 29.70 -4.31 -20.57
CA SER A 172 31.06 -4.88 -20.65
C SER A 172 31.96 -4.54 -19.44
N GLN A 173 31.54 -3.62 -18.56
CA GLN A 173 32.29 -3.19 -17.38
C GLN A 173 31.85 -3.87 -16.07
N GLU A 174 30.76 -4.65 -16.05
CA GLU A 174 30.17 -5.20 -14.82
C GLU A 174 30.46 -6.70 -14.61
N LYS A 175 31.72 -7.12 -14.79
CA LYS A 175 32.18 -8.43 -14.32
C LYS A 175 33.40 -8.29 -13.42
N VAL A 176 33.17 -8.47 -12.11
CA VAL A 176 33.94 -9.28 -11.15
C VAL A 176 33.73 -8.73 -9.72
N SER A 177 32.86 -9.39 -8.92
CA SER A 177 33.28 -10.10 -7.70
C SER A 177 32.10 -10.80 -6.99
N PRO A 178 32.35 -11.92 -6.27
CA PRO A 178 31.33 -12.85 -5.82
C PRO A 178 31.14 -12.85 -4.29
N ALA A 179 29.89 -12.97 -3.81
CA ALA A 179 29.52 -13.65 -2.57
C ALA A 179 28.05 -13.41 -2.22
N SER A 180 27.23 -14.47 -2.22
CA SER A 180 26.46 -14.84 -1.03
C SER A 180 25.85 -16.23 -1.23
N SER A 181 26.06 -17.11 -0.26
CA SER A 181 25.61 -18.49 -0.25
C SER A 181 24.11 -18.58 -0.02
N GLU A 182 23.40 -19.29 -0.90
CA GLU A 182 22.01 -19.67 -0.70
C GLU A 182 21.95 -20.96 0.15
N ALA A 183 21.39 -20.85 1.35
CA ALA A 183 20.84 -21.99 2.06
C ALA A 183 19.32 -21.94 1.90
N SER A 184 18.79 -22.71 0.94
CA SER A 184 17.36 -22.86 0.70
C SER A 184 16.79 -23.93 1.63
N CYS A 185 16.00 -23.48 2.61
CA CYS A 185 15.10 -24.35 3.37
C CYS A 185 13.71 -24.20 2.76
N ASN A 186 13.25 -25.24 2.05
CA ASN A 186 11.90 -25.29 1.47
C ASN A 186 10.83 -25.38 2.57
N PHE A 187 10.32 -24.25 3.04
CA PHE A 187 8.99 -24.19 3.65
C PHE A 187 8.02 -23.67 2.60
N ALA A 188 7.01 -24.48 2.25
CA ALA A 188 5.86 -23.97 1.50
C ALA A 188 5.18 -22.89 2.36
N PRO A 189 4.85 -21.71 1.81
CA PRO A 189 4.14 -20.68 2.58
C PRO A 189 2.74 -21.20 2.93
N VAL A 190 2.48 -21.41 4.23
CA VAL A 190 1.13 -21.68 4.74
C VAL A 190 0.44 -20.33 4.86
N ASP A 191 -0.72 -20.14 4.22
CA ASP A 191 -1.54 -18.93 4.38
C ASP A 191 -2.16 -18.94 5.79
N PRO A 192 -1.81 -17.97 6.67
CA PRO A 192 -2.36 -17.91 8.02
C PRO A 192 -3.87 -17.71 8.06
N PHE A 193 -4.48 -17.23 6.98
CA PHE A 193 -5.90 -16.88 6.91
C PHE A 193 -6.78 -17.97 6.29
N GLN A 194 -6.26 -19.18 6.09
CA GLN A 194 -6.98 -20.24 5.39
C GLN A 194 -8.33 -20.59 6.06
N ASP A 195 -8.39 -20.54 7.38
CA ASP A 195 -9.57 -20.92 8.17
C ASP A 195 -10.35 -19.69 8.71
N ALA A 196 -9.98 -18.47 8.28
CA ALA A 196 -10.63 -17.24 8.70
C ALA A 196 -12.07 -17.17 8.16
N GLN A 197 -13.06 -17.11 9.05
CA GLN A 197 -14.46 -16.91 8.67
C GLN A 197 -14.76 -15.44 8.37
N ASP A 198 -15.37 -15.18 7.21
CA ASP A 198 -15.89 -13.84 6.90
C ASP A 198 -17.21 -13.63 7.67
N PRO A 199 -17.29 -12.67 8.61
CA PRO A 199 -18.52 -12.40 9.36
C PRO A 199 -19.67 -11.92 8.47
N TYR A 200 -19.40 -11.51 7.23
CA TYR A 200 -20.40 -11.08 6.26
C TYR A 200 -20.70 -12.12 5.17
N ASP A 201 -20.17 -13.35 5.27
CA ASP A 201 -20.55 -14.42 4.34
C ASP A 201 -22.05 -14.68 4.46
N GLY A 202 -22.81 -14.25 3.43
CA GLY A 202 -24.26 -14.35 3.36
C GLY A 202 -25.05 -13.04 3.53
N TYR A 203 -24.39 -11.92 3.87
CA TYR A 203 -25.03 -10.60 3.93
C TYR A 203 -24.84 -9.82 2.63
N ASN A 204 -25.92 -9.22 2.12
CA ASN A 204 -25.89 -8.40 0.91
C ASN A 204 -25.50 -6.96 1.25
N LEU A 205 -24.21 -6.63 1.14
CA LEU A 205 -23.63 -5.32 1.47
C LEU A 205 -24.19 -4.17 0.59
N ASP A 206 -24.86 -4.49 -0.51
CA ASP A 206 -25.49 -3.51 -1.40
C ASP A 206 -26.80 -2.93 -0.81
N SER A 207 -27.36 -3.52 0.24
CA SER A 207 -28.61 -3.05 0.87
C SER A 207 -28.44 -1.86 1.82
N ASP A 208 -27.22 -1.54 2.23
CA ASP A 208 -26.92 -0.42 3.15
C ASP A 208 -26.55 0.88 2.44
N TYR A 209 -26.65 0.90 1.11
CA TYR A 209 -26.36 2.06 0.24
C TYR A 209 -27.62 2.52 -0.52
N GLU A 210 -28.73 2.75 0.18
CA GLU A 210 -29.78 3.65 -0.33
C GLU A 210 -29.90 4.91 0.56
N PRO A 211 -30.05 6.11 -0.05
CA PRO A 211 -30.15 7.38 0.65
C PRO A 211 -31.50 7.60 1.36
#